data_AF-A0A256A033-F1
#
_entry.id   AF-A0A256A033-F1
#
_cell.length_a   1.000
_cell.length_b   1.000
_cell.length_c   1.000
_cell.angle_alpha   90.00
_cell.angle_beta   90.00
_cell.angle_gamma   90.00
#
_symmetry.space_group_name_H-M   'P 1'
#
loop_
_entity.id
_entity.type
_entity.pdbx_description
1 polymer ?
#
loop_
_entity_poly.entity_id
_entity_poly.type
_entity_poly.pdbx_seq_one_letter_code
_entity_poly.pdbx_strand_id
1 'polypeptide(L)'
;MLFYFLNSYFGFELLHNITFDSICNIFSSLGTNQYPNEFTDANKLIEFGILLLFIYFFSGVSGAFGHYIVRILRFDVNFSTLKFNNEWLYLIEANKLNGIKRKRFDDYLTFIDILVLHKDKEELYRGVYKGFIFDKENKLENIILSNASKFIPIIKEENEPKIEALKNLAETKPEQYSVHNDFPDKIIFKKNIEGNLLVVPAENILNVNLTYVNYFNRYNSSRITLLRLMYFLLFICFAILFLIPFIKIDNFYIKSFWSKTAFAITTSFVLIFIFGVLKDVIISAPGLKKKAIQGIVFVIHFSIFYLGIFDILSVGTTILVFIGTILIMGLITQKSESKR
;
A
#
# COMPACT_ATOMS: atom_id res chain seq x y z
N MET A 1 -9.00 15.76 23.55
CA MET A 1 -7.97 16.75 23.15
C MET A 1 -8.06 17.18 21.69
N LEU A 2 -8.01 16.28 20.69
CA LEU A 2 -8.02 16.69 19.28
C LEU A 2 -9.25 17.54 18.90
N PHE A 3 -10.47 17.09 19.22
CA PHE A 3 -11.70 17.85 18.95
C PHE A 3 -11.75 19.20 19.69
N TYR A 4 -11.20 19.26 20.90
CA TYR A 4 -11.06 20.51 21.65
C TYR A 4 -10.07 21.47 20.98
N PHE A 5 -8.89 20.96 20.58
CA PHE A 5 -7.91 21.75 19.83
C PHE A 5 -8.48 22.27 18.52
N LEU A 6 -9.21 21.42 17.78
CA LEU A 6 -9.90 21.81 16.54
C LEU A 6 -10.97 22.86 16.79
N ASN A 7 -11.77 22.73 17.84
CA ASN A 7 -12.78 23.71 18.21
C ASN A 7 -12.15 25.05 18.65
N SER A 8 -11.17 25.02 19.55
CA SER A 8 -10.54 26.22 20.12
C SER A 8 -9.69 27.02 19.14
N TYR A 9 -8.97 26.37 18.21
CA TYR A 9 -8.06 27.05 17.29
C TYR A 9 -8.65 27.30 15.90
N PHE A 10 -9.64 26.52 15.48
CA PHE A 10 -10.21 26.62 14.12
C PHE A 10 -11.72 26.86 14.13
N GLY A 11 -12.37 26.99 15.30
CA GLY A 11 -13.82 27.20 15.40
C GLY A 11 -14.65 25.98 14.97
N PHE A 12 -14.05 24.80 14.94
CA PHE A 12 -14.72 23.58 14.48
C PHE A 12 -15.64 22.97 15.55
N GLU A 13 -16.92 23.36 15.49
CA GLU A 13 -18.02 22.72 16.24
C GLU A 13 -18.48 21.46 15.49
N LEU A 14 -17.93 20.29 15.85
CA LEU A 14 -18.23 19.00 15.18
C LEU A 14 -19.45 18.27 15.80
N LEU A 15 -19.79 18.59 17.06
CA LEU A 15 -20.92 18.05 17.81
C LEU A 15 -21.64 19.22 18.48
N HIS A 16 -22.92 19.40 18.18
CA HIS A 16 -23.63 20.62 18.52
C HIS A 16 -24.30 20.55 19.90
N ASN A 17 -24.70 19.35 20.32
CA ASN A 17 -25.44 19.11 21.56
C ASN A 17 -24.58 18.45 22.65
N ILE A 18 -23.35 18.04 22.31
CA ILE A 18 -22.39 17.48 23.24
C ILE A 18 -21.24 18.46 23.52
N THR A 19 -21.20 18.91 24.77
CA THR A 19 -20.09 19.71 25.31
C THR A 19 -19.00 18.81 25.90
N PHE A 20 -17.81 19.37 26.13
CA PHE A 20 -16.73 18.65 26.81
C PHE A 20 -17.15 18.15 28.20
N ASP A 21 -17.85 18.97 28.97
CA ASP A 21 -18.36 18.58 30.29
C ASP A 21 -19.36 17.43 30.19
N SER A 22 -20.22 17.44 29.16
CA SER A 22 -21.14 16.32 28.90
C SER A 22 -20.37 15.02 28.64
N ILE A 23 -19.28 15.09 27.86
CA ILE A 23 -18.41 13.93 27.60
C ILE A 23 -17.77 13.43 28.90
N CYS A 24 -17.25 14.33 29.73
CA CYS A 24 -16.66 13.99 31.02
C CYS A 24 -17.67 13.32 31.96
N ASN A 25 -18.89 13.84 32.04
CA ASN A 25 -19.95 13.26 32.85
C ASN A 25 -20.39 11.89 32.34
N ILE A 26 -20.51 11.72 31.01
CA ILE A 26 -20.80 10.43 30.38
C ILE A 26 -19.73 9.41 30.77
N PHE A 27 -18.44 9.74 30.60
CA PHE A 27 -17.35 8.83 30.97
C PHE A 27 -17.28 8.56 32.48
N SER A 28 -17.54 9.55 33.34
CA SER A 28 -17.58 9.39 34.79
C SER A 28 -18.71 8.46 35.24
N SER A 29 -19.90 8.62 34.64
CA SER A 29 -21.07 7.77 34.91
C SER A 29 -20.82 6.33 34.44
N LEU A 30 -20.32 6.16 33.22
CA LEU A 30 -19.96 4.83 32.70
C LEU A 30 -18.84 4.17 33.52
N GLY A 31 -17.84 4.94 33.96
CA GLY A 31 -16.75 4.44 34.81
C GLY A 31 -17.20 3.99 36.21
N THR A 32 -18.36 4.46 36.67
CA THR A 32 -19.01 4.02 37.92
C THR A 32 -20.15 3.02 37.68
N ASN A 33 -20.26 2.46 36.46
CA ASN A 33 -21.32 1.55 36.02
C ASN A 33 -22.74 2.13 36.15
N GLN A 34 -22.90 3.44 36.03
CA GLN A 34 -24.19 4.13 36.03
C GLN A 34 -24.59 4.56 34.61
N TYR A 35 -25.90 4.58 34.34
CA TYR A 35 -26.43 5.10 33.08
C TYR A 35 -26.28 6.64 33.06
N PRO A 36 -25.60 7.24 32.08
CA PRO A 36 -25.42 8.68 32.00
C PRO A 36 -26.75 9.43 31.86
N ASN A 37 -26.97 10.44 32.70
CA ASN A 37 -28.15 11.31 32.59
C ASN A 37 -28.19 12.05 31.25
N GLU A 38 -27.04 12.31 30.64
CA GLU A 38 -26.91 12.94 29.34
C GLU A 38 -27.56 12.12 28.21
N PHE A 39 -27.70 10.80 28.37
CA PHE A 39 -28.32 9.92 27.39
C PHE A 39 -29.85 9.90 27.45
N THR A 40 -30.48 10.59 28.40
CA THR A 40 -31.94 10.78 28.38
C THR A 40 -32.39 11.60 27.17
N ASP A 41 -31.49 12.42 26.61
CA ASP A 41 -31.69 13.08 25.32
C ASP A 41 -31.15 12.19 24.19
N ALA A 42 -32.05 11.71 23.34
CA ALA A 42 -31.72 10.84 22.21
C ALA A 42 -30.72 11.50 21.23
N ASN A 43 -30.75 12.82 21.07
CA ASN A 43 -29.81 13.52 20.19
C ASN A 43 -28.39 13.47 20.75
N LYS A 44 -28.22 13.63 22.06
CA LYS A 44 -26.91 13.51 22.73
C LYS A 44 -26.39 12.08 22.64
N LEU A 45 -27.24 11.07 22.82
CA LEU A 45 -26.83 9.67 22.66
C LEU A 45 -26.31 9.39 21.24
N ILE A 46 -27.03 9.86 20.21
CA ILE A 46 -26.62 9.70 18.80
C ILE A 46 -25.30 10.42 18.53
N GLU A 47 -25.17 11.67 18.95
CA GLU A 47 -23.94 12.46 18.80
C GLU A 47 -22.74 11.81 19.52
N PHE A 48 -22.96 11.20 20.69
CA PHE A 48 -21.92 10.46 21.40
C PHE A 48 -21.48 9.20 20.64
N GLY A 49 -22.44 8.48 20.05
CA GLY A 49 -22.15 7.33 19.17
C GLY A 49 -21.33 7.74 17.95
N ILE A 50 -21.68 8.86 17.32
CA ILE A 50 -20.93 9.45 16.20
C ILE A 50 -19.51 9.84 16.65
N LEU A 51 -19.36 10.47 17.83
CA LEU A 51 -18.06 10.80 18.40
C LEU A 51 -17.17 9.56 18.55
N LEU A 52 -17.69 8.47 19.13
CA LEU A 52 -16.94 7.24 19.30
C LEU A 52 -16.51 6.66 17.95
N LEU A 53 -17.41 6.61 16.98
CA LEU A 53 -17.10 6.14 15.62
C LEU A 53 -15.95 6.95 15.02
N PHE A 54 -15.99 8.29 15.14
CA PHE A 54 -14.89 9.14 14.68
C PHE A 54 -13.59 8.87 15.44
N ILE A 55 -13.61 8.70 16.75
CA ILE A 55 -12.40 8.40 17.53
C ILE A 55 -11.76 7.10 17.05
N TYR A 56 -12.53 6.02 16.88
CA TYR A 56 -12.00 4.74 16.39
C TYR A 56 -11.50 4.85 14.95
N PHE A 57 -12.25 5.53 14.08
CA PHE A 57 -11.83 5.79 12.71
C PHE A 57 -10.51 6.56 12.66
N PHE A 58 -10.40 7.68 13.38
CA PHE A 58 -9.16 8.46 13.46
C PHE A 58 -8.03 7.69 14.11
N SER A 59 -8.28 6.89 15.13
CA SER A 59 -7.25 6.04 15.73
C SER A 59 -6.70 5.05 14.70
N GLY A 60 -7.55 4.41 13.90
CA GLY A 60 -7.13 3.52 12.83
C GLY A 60 -6.34 4.24 11.73
N VAL A 61 -6.85 5.39 11.28
CA VAL A 61 -6.19 6.26 10.29
C VAL A 61 -4.83 6.75 10.79
N SER A 62 -4.74 7.23 12.03
CA SER A 62 -3.52 7.70 12.66
C SER A 62 -2.53 6.56 12.91
N GLY A 63 -3.00 5.37 13.27
CA GLY A 63 -2.17 4.17 13.38
C GLY A 63 -1.56 3.77 12.04
N ALA A 64 -2.38 3.73 10.98
CA ALA A 64 -1.89 3.51 9.61
C ALA A 64 -0.92 4.61 9.17
N PHE A 65 -1.23 5.87 9.50
CA PHE A 65 -0.39 7.04 9.21
C PHE A 65 0.98 6.92 9.88
N GLY A 66 1.00 6.59 11.17
CA GLY A 66 2.21 6.32 11.92
C GLY A 66 3.02 5.18 11.31
N HIS A 67 2.37 4.06 10.97
CA HIS A 67 3.02 2.93 10.31
C HIS A 67 3.71 3.34 9.00
N TYR A 68 3.00 4.03 8.10
CA TYR A 68 3.56 4.47 6.82
C TYR A 68 4.68 5.49 6.98
N ILE A 69 4.57 6.45 7.89
CA ILE A 69 5.64 7.41 8.17
C ILE A 69 6.89 6.68 8.64
N VAL A 70 6.73 5.80 9.64
CA VAL A 70 7.84 5.02 10.19
C VAL A 70 8.53 4.22 9.08
N ARG A 71 7.77 3.57 8.19
CA ARG A 71 8.31 2.77 7.08
C ARG A 71 8.93 3.60 5.95
N ILE A 72 8.29 4.71 5.54
CA ILE A 72 8.78 5.57 4.44
C ILE A 72 10.05 6.31 4.87
N LEU A 73 10.05 6.87 6.08
CA LEU A 73 11.20 7.59 6.63
C LEU A 73 12.24 6.65 7.26
N ARG A 74 11.92 5.35 7.35
CA ARG A 74 12.74 4.30 7.96
C ARG A 74 13.14 4.62 9.41
N PHE A 75 12.22 5.24 10.16
CA PHE A 75 12.44 5.55 11.56
C PHE A 75 12.60 4.28 12.40
N ASP A 76 12.02 3.16 11.98
CA ASP A 76 12.20 1.84 12.57
C ASP A 76 13.65 1.33 12.51
N VAL A 77 14.44 1.79 11.54
CA VAL A 77 15.87 1.43 11.43
C VAL A 77 16.75 2.30 12.34
N ASN A 78 16.36 3.57 12.53
CA ASN A 78 17.16 4.56 13.25
C ASN A 78 16.81 4.65 14.75
N PHE A 79 15.58 4.30 15.13
CA PHE A 79 15.09 4.38 16.50
C PHE A 79 14.57 3.02 16.95
N SER A 80 15.19 2.44 17.98
CA SER A 80 14.86 1.10 18.48
C SER A 80 13.43 0.98 19.01
N THR A 81 12.86 2.06 19.54
CA THR A 81 11.47 2.12 20.04
C THR A 81 10.42 1.99 18.95
N LEU A 82 10.78 2.28 17.69
CA LEU A 82 9.90 2.20 16.53
C LEU A 82 10.12 0.92 15.70
N LYS A 83 10.97 0.00 16.17
CA LYS A 83 11.15 -1.29 15.52
C LYS A 83 9.87 -2.12 15.61
N PHE A 84 9.50 -2.71 14.48
CA PHE A 84 8.47 -3.73 14.44
C PHE A 84 8.98 -5.00 15.10
N ASN A 85 8.09 -5.75 15.75
CA ASN A 85 8.40 -7.01 16.44
C ASN A 85 8.72 -8.18 15.49
N ASN A 86 9.14 -7.89 14.25
CA ASN A 86 9.44 -8.88 13.22
C ASN A 86 10.88 -8.69 12.77
N GLU A 87 11.79 -9.46 13.36
CA GLU A 87 13.23 -9.37 13.09
C GLU A 87 13.59 -9.78 11.65
N TRP A 88 12.88 -10.79 11.13
CA TRP A 88 13.02 -11.29 9.78
C TRP A 88 12.86 -10.20 8.71
N LEU A 89 11.96 -9.23 8.94
CA LEU A 89 11.78 -8.07 8.07
C LEU A 89 13.07 -7.25 7.90
N TYR A 90 13.86 -7.11 8.97
CA TYR A 90 15.11 -6.36 8.96
C TYR A 90 16.26 -7.15 8.35
N LEU A 91 16.22 -8.48 8.40
CA LEU A 91 17.23 -9.33 7.78
C LEU A 91 17.05 -9.38 6.25
N ILE A 92 15.83 -9.39 5.73
CA ILE A 92 15.61 -9.44 4.28
C ILE A 92 16.01 -8.14 3.57
N GLU A 93 15.84 -6.99 4.21
CA GLU A 93 16.16 -5.72 3.59
C GLU A 93 17.66 -5.44 3.60
N ALA A 94 18.24 -5.11 2.44
CA ALA A 94 19.60 -4.60 2.39
C ALA A 94 19.71 -3.31 3.22
N ASN A 95 20.44 -3.37 4.33
CA ASN A 95 20.61 -2.28 5.27
C ASN A 95 21.96 -2.40 6.02
N LYS A 96 22.25 -1.40 6.86
CA LYS A 96 23.51 -1.32 7.61
C LYS A 96 23.67 -2.45 8.64
N LEU A 97 22.57 -2.98 9.20
CA LEU A 97 22.60 -4.09 10.15
C LEU A 97 23.13 -5.37 9.46
N ASN A 98 22.83 -5.54 8.18
CA ASN A 98 23.29 -6.67 7.36
C ASN A 98 24.63 -6.39 6.65
N GLY A 99 25.40 -5.40 7.13
CA GLY A 99 26.71 -5.05 6.56
C GLY A 99 26.67 -4.26 5.25
N ILE A 100 25.49 -3.89 4.75
CA ILE A 100 25.34 -3.18 3.47
C ILE A 100 25.22 -1.68 3.69
N LYS A 101 26.24 -0.94 3.22
CA LYS A 101 26.18 0.52 3.10
C LYS A 101 25.36 0.92 1.88
N ARG A 102 24.06 1.04 2.09
CA ARG A 102 23.11 1.49 1.07
C ARG A 102 23.36 2.96 0.71
N LYS A 103 23.50 3.29 -0.58
CA LYS A 103 23.41 4.67 -1.05
C LYS A 103 21.94 5.06 -1.24
N ARG A 104 21.66 6.36 -1.23
CA ARG A 104 20.31 6.89 -1.49
C ARG A 104 19.88 6.40 -2.88
N PHE A 105 18.72 5.74 -2.93
CA PHE A 105 18.09 5.16 -4.14
C PHE A 105 18.70 3.85 -4.69
N ASP A 106 19.59 3.16 -3.97
CA ASP A 106 19.95 1.79 -4.36
C ASP A 106 18.74 0.87 -4.12
N ASP A 107 18.46 -0.03 -5.07
CA ASP A 107 17.46 -1.07 -4.92
C ASP A 107 18.14 -2.44 -4.87
N TYR A 108 17.67 -3.31 -3.99
CA TYR A 108 18.31 -4.60 -3.76
C TYR A 108 17.29 -5.71 -3.93
N LEU A 109 17.67 -6.72 -4.71
CA LEU A 109 16.97 -7.98 -4.76
C LEU A 109 17.60 -8.92 -3.72
N THR A 110 16.78 -9.52 -2.87
CA THR A 110 17.25 -10.48 -1.87
C THR A 110 17.05 -11.90 -2.40
N PHE A 111 18.17 -12.59 -2.63
CA PHE A 111 18.19 -14.03 -2.83
C PHE A 111 18.31 -14.72 -1.48
N ILE A 112 17.60 -15.82 -1.34
CA ILE A 112 17.66 -16.68 -0.16
C ILE A 112 18.14 -18.06 -0.64
N ASP A 113 19.24 -18.52 -0.05
CA ASP A 113 19.65 -19.91 -0.13
C ASP A 113 19.18 -20.62 1.14
N ILE A 114 18.42 -21.70 0.99
CA ILE A 114 17.84 -22.48 2.09
C ILE A 114 18.36 -23.90 2.01
N LEU A 115 19.07 -24.33 3.05
CA LEU A 115 19.41 -25.73 3.26
C LEU A 115 18.29 -26.38 4.06
N VAL A 116 17.68 -27.43 3.52
CA VAL A 116 16.60 -28.16 4.20
C VAL A 116 16.96 -29.63 4.41
N LEU A 117 16.41 -30.21 5.47
CA LEU A 117 16.42 -31.66 5.70
C LEU A 117 15.09 -32.23 5.21
N HIS A 118 15.12 -33.09 4.20
CA HIS A 118 13.94 -33.79 3.71
C HIS A 118 14.23 -35.29 3.61
N LYS A 119 13.52 -36.11 4.40
CA LYS A 119 13.68 -37.58 4.42
C LYS A 119 15.15 -38.00 4.55
N ASP A 120 15.83 -37.42 5.55
CA ASP A 120 17.24 -37.66 5.86
C ASP A 120 18.24 -37.20 4.78
N LYS A 121 17.81 -36.40 3.82
CA LYS A 121 18.67 -35.82 2.79
C LYS A 121 18.70 -34.31 2.90
N GLU A 122 19.90 -33.76 2.85
CA GLU A 122 20.11 -32.33 2.75
C GLU A 122 19.86 -31.86 1.32
N GLU A 123 18.99 -30.87 1.17
CA GLU A 123 18.66 -30.30 -0.13
C GLU A 123 18.86 -28.78 -0.08
N LEU A 124 19.61 -28.25 -1.05
CA LEU A 124 19.85 -26.82 -1.15
C LEU A 124 18.93 -26.21 -2.20
N TYR A 125 18.18 -25.21 -1.77
CA TYR A 125 17.29 -24.40 -2.61
C TYR A 125 17.81 -22.97 -2.67
N ARG A 126 17.66 -22.30 -3.82
CA ARG A 126 17.87 -20.86 -3.96
C ARG A 126 16.71 -20.24 -4.69
N GLY A 127 16.25 -19.08 -4.23
CA GLY A 127 15.24 -18.31 -4.94
C GLY A 127 15.25 -16.85 -4.54
N VAL A 128 14.40 -16.07 -5.19
CA VAL A 128 14.15 -14.68 -4.84
C VAL A 128 13.12 -14.64 -3.72
N TYR A 129 13.42 -13.89 -2.65
CA TYR A 129 12.48 -13.70 -1.54
C TYR A 129 11.13 -13.17 -2.04
N LYS A 130 10.03 -13.81 -1.60
CA LYS A 130 8.67 -13.35 -1.88
C LYS A 130 7.87 -13.01 -0.63
N GLY A 131 8.04 -13.76 0.46
CA GLY A 131 7.28 -13.56 1.68
C GLY A 131 7.65 -14.54 2.79
N PHE A 132 7.21 -14.22 4.01
CA PHE A 132 7.19 -15.12 5.14
C PHE A 132 5.75 -15.33 5.61
N ILE A 133 5.46 -16.55 6.07
CA ILE A 133 4.22 -16.88 6.78
C ILE A 133 4.57 -17.05 8.24
N PHE A 134 3.84 -16.33 9.10
CA PHE A 134 4.01 -16.38 10.55
C PHE A 134 2.76 -16.97 11.19
N ASP A 135 2.94 -17.66 12.31
CA ASP A 135 1.83 -18.15 13.13
C ASP A 135 1.20 -17.01 13.97
N LYS A 136 0.20 -17.35 14.79
CA LYS A 136 -0.46 -16.39 15.71
C LYS A 136 0.47 -15.83 16.78
N GLU A 137 1.59 -16.49 17.03
CA GLU A 137 2.61 -16.13 18.03
C GLU A 137 3.79 -15.36 17.40
N ASN A 138 3.71 -15.00 16.11
CA ASN A 138 4.77 -14.40 15.29
C ASN A 138 6.02 -15.28 15.08
N LYS A 139 5.92 -16.60 15.23
CA LYS A 139 6.98 -17.53 14.84
C LYS A 139 6.91 -17.81 13.34
N LEU A 140 8.09 -17.97 12.72
CA LEU A 140 8.18 -18.26 11.29
C LEU A 140 7.68 -19.69 11.02
N GLU A 141 6.64 -19.83 10.20
CA GLU A 141 6.15 -21.13 9.74
C GLU A 141 6.70 -21.50 8.37
N ASN A 142 6.75 -20.56 7.43
CA ASN A 142 7.17 -20.84 6.06
C ASN A 142 7.95 -19.70 5.42
N ILE A 143 8.93 -20.06 4.59
CA ILE A 143 9.62 -19.15 3.68
C ILE A 143 9.09 -19.36 2.25
N ILE A 144 8.66 -18.27 1.61
CA ILE A 144 8.17 -18.29 0.23
C ILE A 144 9.24 -17.73 -0.70
N LEU A 145 9.66 -18.55 -1.66
CA LEU A 145 10.61 -18.20 -2.71
C LEU A 145 9.91 -18.16 -4.07
N SER A 146 10.29 -17.20 -4.90
CA SER A 146 9.94 -17.17 -6.34
C SER A 146 11.17 -17.46 -7.18
N ASN A 147 10.96 -17.96 -8.41
CA ASN A 147 12.04 -18.36 -9.33
C ASN A 147 13.05 -19.30 -8.63
N ALA A 148 12.52 -20.30 -7.93
CA ALA A 148 13.31 -21.17 -7.10
C ALA A 148 14.04 -22.23 -7.94
N SER A 149 15.23 -22.59 -7.50
CA SER A 149 16.04 -23.65 -8.08
C SER A 149 16.56 -24.57 -6.98
N LYS A 150 16.67 -25.86 -7.30
CA LYS A 150 17.31 -26.88 -6.48
C LYS A 150 18.72 -27.15 -7.00
N PHE A 151 19.69 -27.31 -6.11
CA PHE A 151 21.03 -27.77 -6.47
C PHE A 151 21.15 -29.27 -6.28
N ILE A 152 21.68 -29.95 -7.30
CA ILE A 152 21.83 -31.40 -7.35
C ILE A 152 23.32 -31.71 -7.48
N PRO A 153 24.00 -32.07 -6.37
CA PRO A 153 25.39 -32.53 -6.42
C PRO A 153 25.44 -33.99 -6.89
N ILE A 154 26.38 -34.29 -7.79
CA ILE A 154 26.64 -35.65 -8.29
C ILE A 154 28.13 -35.91 -8.28
N ILE A 155 28.55 -36.95 -7.55
CA ILE A 155 29.94 -37.42 -7.51
C ILE A 155 30.28 -38.08 -8.85
N LYS A 156 31.41 -37.70 -9.46
CA LYS A 156 31.80 -38.15 -10.80
C LYS A 156 32.12 -39.64 -10.85
N GLU A 157 32.84 -40.14 -9.86
CA GLU A 157 33.34 -41.52 -9.79
C GLU A 157 32.22 -42.57 -9.77
N GLU A 158 31.02 -42.20 -9.31
CA GLU A 158 29.93 -43.16 -9.07
C GLU A 158 28.82 -43.10 -10.13
N ASN A 159 28.76 -42.05 -10.96
CA ASN A 159 27.51 -41.69 -11.66
C ASN A 159 27.69 -41.03 -13.04
N GLU A 160 28.67 -41.48 -13.84
CA GLU A 160 28.88 -41.02 -15.23
C GLU A 160 27.60 -40.99 -16.09
N PRO A 161 26.75 -42.04 -16.14
CA PRO A 161 25.56 -42.04 -16.99
C PRO A 161 24.53 -40.96 -16.61
N LYS A 162 24.43 -40.68 -15.30
CA LYS A 162 23.52 -39.67 -14.76
C LYS A 162 24.02 -38.26 -15.07
N ILE A 163 25.34 -38.06 -15.07
CA ILE A 163 25.96 -36.80 -15.45
C ILE A 163 25.69 -36.49 -16.92
N GLU A 164 25.89 -37.47 -17.81
CA GLU A 164 25.65 -37.30 -19.24
C GLU A 164 24.18 -37.00 -19.55
N ALA A 165 23.25 -37.72 -18.91
CA ALA A 165 21.82 -37.44 -19.04
C ALA A 165 21.45 -36.00 -18.60
N LEU A 166 22.03 -35.50 -17.52
CA LEU A 166 21.76 -34.15 -17.03
C LEU A 166 22.45 -33.06 -17.85
N LYS A 167 23.62 -33.34 -18.44
CA LYS A 167 24.27 -32.45 -19.41
C LYS A 167 23.41 -32.31 -20.66
N ASN A 168 22.92 -33.43 -21.22
CA ASN A 168 21.99 -33.43 -22.35
C ASN A 168 20.71 -32.64 -22.04
N LEU A 169 20.17 -32.76 -20.82
CA LEU A 169 19.02 -31.96 -20.39
C LEU A 169 19.34 -30.46 -20.25
N ALA A 170 20.54 -30.10 -19.78
CA ALA A 170 20.97 -28.71 -19.70
C ALA A 170 21.16 -28.06 -21.08
N GLU A 171 21.53 -28.84 -22.09
CA GLU A 171 21.64 -28.39 -23.48
C GLU A 171 20.27 -28.28 -24.17
N THR A 172 19.40 -29.28 -23.97
CA THR A 172 18.08 -29.32 -24.63
C THR A 172 17.02 -28.45 -23.95
N LYS A 173 17.15 -28.20 -22.63
CA LYS A 173 16.21 -27.40 -21.82
C LYS A 173 16.96 -26.49 -20.83
N PRO A 174 17.73 -25.51 -21.31
CA PRO A 174 18.56 -24.61 -20.48
C PRO A 174 17.75 -23.79 -19.47
N GLU A 175 16.46 -23.56 -19.75
CA GLU A 175 15.52 -22.88 -18.86
C GLU A 175 15.07 -23.76 -17.68
N GLN A 176 15.24 -25.08 -17.74
CA GLN A 176 14.89 -26.01 -16.67
C GLN A 176 16.13 -26.52 -15.93
N TYR A 177 17.23 -26.75 -16.64
CA TYR A 177 18.47 -27.27 -16.08
C TYR A 177 19.67 -26.48 -16.58
N SER A 178 20.65 -26.26 -15.71
CA SER A 178 21.95 -25.75 -16.10
C SER A 178 23.07 -26.31 -15.23
N VAL A 179 24.28 -26.35 -15.77
CA VAL A 179 25.47 -26.67 -14.98
C VAL A 179 25.80 -25.44 -14.13
N HIS A 180 25.85 -25.62 -12.80
CA HIS A 180 26.17 -24.53 -11.88
C HIS A 180 27.67 -24.40 -11.68
N ASN A 181 28.33 -25.51 -11.33
CA ASN A 181 29.78 -25.60 -11.13
C ASN A 181 30.25 -27.03 -11.40
N ASP A 182 31.44 -27.16 -11.98
CA ASP A 182 32.13 -28.42 -12.27
C ASP A 182 33.42 -28.48 -11.43
N PHE A 183 33.44 -29.35 -10.43
CA PHE A 183 34.59 -29.59 -9.55
C PHE A 183 35.32 -30.86 -9.97
N PRO A 184 36.59 -31.06 -9.55
CA PRO A 184 37.34 -32.27 -9.89
C PRO A 184 36.61 -33.57 -9.52
N ASP A 185 35.93 -33.60 -8.38
CA ASP A 185 35.29 -34.77 -7.76
C ASP A 185 33.77 -34.85 -8.00
N LYS A 186 33.11 -33.72 -8.29
CA LYS A 186 31.65 -33.64 -8.42
C LYS A 186 31.18 -32.56 -9.39
N ILE A 187 29.99 -32.72 -9.94
CA ILE A 187 29.29 -31.68 -10.70
C ILE A 187 28.04 -31.26 -9.94
N ILE A 188 27.79 -29.95 -9.89
CA ILE A 188 26.57 -29.38 -9.32
C ILE A 188 25.69 -28.90 -10.47
N PHE A 189 24.52 -29.51 -10.59
CA PHE A 189 23.48 -29.05 -11.51
C PHE A 189 22.50 -28.13 -10.76
N LYS A 190 22.01 -27.11 -11.46
CA LYS A 190 20.92 -26.25 -11.02
C LYS A 190 19.67 -26.66 -11.78
N LYS A 191 18.64 -27.09 -11.06
CA LYS A 191 17.32 -27.42 -11.60
C LYS A 191 16.34 -26.34 -11.19
N ASN A 192 15.68 -25.68 -12.13
CA ASN A 192 14.57 -24.79 -11.84
C ASN A 192 13.35 -25.58 -11.38
N ILE A 193 12.68 -25.09 -10.34
CA ILE A 193 11.47 -25.69 -9.81
C ILE A 193 10.29 -25.10 -10.57
N GLU A 194 9.48 -25.98 -11.13
CA GLU A 194 8.29 -25.56 -11.87
C GLU A 194 7.26 -24.92 -10.93
N GLY A 195 6.62 -23.86 -11.40
CA GLY A 195 5.66 -23.07 -10.63
C GLY A 195 6.18 -21.69 -10.24
N ASN A 196 5.28 -20.86 -9.72
CA ASN A 196 5.58 -19.47 -9.40
C ASN A 196 6.21 -19.30 -8.01
N LEU A 197 5.87 -20.20 -7.08
CA LEU A 197 6.22 -20.11 -5.66
C LEU A 197 6.66 -21.48 -5.15
N LEU A 198 7.80 -21.51 -4.47
CA LEU A 198 8.23 -22.59 -3.60
C LEU A 198 7.96 -22.18 -2.15
N VAL A 199 7.23 -23.00 -1.42
CA VAL A 199 6.97 -22.80 0.01
C VAL A 199 7.82 -23.80 0.79
N VAL A 200 8.69 -23.30 1.66
CA VAL A 200 9.58 -24.13 2.48
C VAL A 200 9.17 -24.01 3.94
N PRO A 201 8.72 -25.11 4.58
CA PRO A 201 8.37 -25.12 6.00
C PRO A 201 9.60 -24.89 6.87
N ALA A 202 9.49 -24.01 7.86
CA ALA A 202 10.58 -23.61 8.73
C ALA A 202 11.15 -24.77 9.55
N GLU A 203 10.29 -25.72 9.93
CA GLU A 203 10.67 -26.96 10.65
C GLU A 203 11.72 -27.79 9.91
N ASN A 204 11.77 -27.70 8.57
CA ASN A 204 12.70 -28.47 7.75
C ASN A 204 13.98 -27.68 7.44
N ILE A 205 14.08 -26.42 7.87
CA ILE A 205 15.20 -25.54 7.51
C ILE A 205 16.36 -25.76 8.48
N LEU A 206 17.50 -26.16 7.95
CA LEU A 206 18.76 -26.27 8.70
C LEU A 206 19.54 -24.95 8.70
N ASN A 207 19.54 -24.24 7.57
CA ASN A 207 20.29 -23.00 7.43
C ASN A 207 19.66 -22.08 6.38
N VAL A 208 19.81 -20.76 6.57
CA VAL A 208 19.37 -19.72 5.65
C VAL A 208 20.53 -18.76 5.40
N ASN A 209 20.89 -18.56 4.14
CA ASN A 209 21.84 -17.55 3.72
C ASN A 209 21.14 -16.47 2.87
N LEU A 210 21.41 -15.21 3.18
CA LEU A 210 20.81 -14.06 2.50
C LEU A 210 21.87 -13.37 1.63
N THR A 211 21.59 -13.29 0.33
CA THR A 211 22.45 -12.57 -0.62
C THR A 211 21.69 -11.39 -1.19
N TYR A 212 22.22 -10.18 -1.01
CA TYR A 212 21.62 -8.96 -1.54
C TYR A 212 22.35 -8.53 -2.81
N VAL A 213 21.63 -8.49 -3.92
CA VAL A 213 22.18 -8.07 -5.21
C VAL A 213 21.63 -6.70 -5.53
N ASN A 214 22.51 -5.72 -5.73
CA ASN A 214 22.10 -4.38 -6.15
C ASN A 214 21.52 -4.49 -7.58
N TYR A 215 20.23 -4.24 -7.69
CA TYR A 215 19.54 -4.15 -8.96
C TYR A 215 19.45 -2.67 -9.31
N PHE A 216 20.41 -2.18 -10.11
CA PHE A 216 20.46 -0.78 -10.56
C PHE A 216 19.27 -0.48 -11.50
N ASN A 217 18.11 -0.21 -10.92
CA ASN A 217 16.95 0.35 -11.62
C ASN A 217 16.52 1.66 -10.94
N ARG A 218 17.45 2.63 -10.94
CA ARG A 218 17.32 3.98 -10.35
C ARG A 218 16.04 4.70 -10.77
N TYR A 219 15.51 4.34 -11.95
CA TYR A 219 14.32 4.93 -12.54
C TYR A 219 13.02 4.49 -11.86
N ASN A 220 12.94 3.30 -11.26
CA ASN A 220 11.68 2.74 -10.77
C ASN A 220 11.45 2.96 -9.26
N SER A 221 12.51 2.87 -8.43
CA SER A 221 12.38 2.90 -6.96
C SER A 221 11.94 4.26 -6.40
N SER A 222 12.47 5.36 -6.94
CA SER A 222 12.09 6.73 -6.55
C SER A 222 10.65 7.07 -6.96
N ARG A 223 10.22 6.61 -8.14
CA ARG A 223 8.83 6.75 -8.62
C ARG A 223 7.86 5.97 -7.76
N ILE A 224 8.18 4.73 -7.39
CA ILE A 224 7.34 3.91 -6.50
C ILE A 224 7.20 4.59 -5.12
N THR A 225 8.30 5.12 -4.58
CA THR A 225 8.27 5.85 -3.30
C THR A 225 7.41 7.11 -3.40
N LEU A 226 7.59 7.89 -4.47
CA LEU A 226 6.77 9.07 -4.74
C LEU A 226 5.28 8.72 -4.89
N LEU A 227 4.96 7.65 -5.63
CA LEU A 227 3.59 7.17 -5.79
C LEU A 227 2.97 6.75 -4.45
N ARG A 228 3.72 6.03 -3.60
CA ARG A 228 3.26 5.68 -2.24
C ARG A 228 2.95 6.93 -1.41
N LEU A 229 3.85 7.91 -1.41
CA LEU A 229 3.63 9.19 -0.72
C LEU A 229 2.41 9.93 -1.28
N MET A 230 2.22 9.91 -2.60
CA MET A 230 1.07 10.53 -3.23
C MET A 230 -0.22 9.83 -2.76
N TYR A 231 -0.30 8.50 -2.87
CA TYR A 231 -1.49 7.72 -2.46
C TYR A 231 -1.85 7.98 -0.99
N PHE A 232 -0.81 8.12 -0.18
CA PHE A 232 -0.93 8.49 1.23
C PHE A 232 -1.51 9.90 1.43
N LEU A 233 -1.01 10.91 0.70
CA LEU A 233 -1.58 12.27 0.74
C LEU A 233 -3.05 12.29 0.27
N LEU A 234 -3.37 11.51 -0.77
CA LEU A 234 -4.75 11.38 -1.26
C LEU A 234 -5.67 10.80 -0.18
N PHE A 235 -5.21 9.80 0.58
CA PHE A 235 -5.97 9.24 1.68
C PHE A 235 -6.26 10.26 2.79
N ILE A 236 -5.29 11.10 3.15
CA ILE A 236 -5.47 12.19 4.12
C ILE A 236 -6.52 13.19 3.61
N CYS A 237 -6.44 13.57 2.32
CA CYS A 237 -7.43 14.44 1.72
C CYS A 237 -8.85 13.83 1.83
N PHE A 238 -9.04 12.54 1.54
CA PHE A 238 -10.35 11.90 1.71
C PHE A 238 -10.83 11.87 3.16
N ALA A 239 -9.94 11.61 4.12
CA ALA A 239 -10.28 11.65 5.54
C ALA A 239 -10.76 13.04 5.96
N ILE A 240 -10.12 14.11 5.46
CA ILE A 240 -10.56 15.49 5.70
C ILE A 240 -11.89 15.77 5.01
N LEU A 241 -12.04 15.41 3.72
CA LEU A 241 -13.27 15.61 2.97
C LEU A 241 -14.47 14.90 3.61
N PHE A 242 -14.26 13.71 4.20
CA PHE A 242 -15.29 12.99 4.94
C PHE A 242 -15.81 13.76 6.15
N LEU A 243 -14.98 14.60 6.77
CA LEU A 243 -15.40 15.43 7.92
C LEU A 243 -16.18 16.68 7.51
N ILE A 244 -15.97 17.20 6.31
CA ILE A 244 -16.53 18.49 5.87
C ILE A 244 -18.04 18.63 6.11
N PRO A 245 -18.90 17.62 5.84
CA PRO A 245 -20.34 17.71 6.12
C PRO A 245 -20.70 18.04 7.56
N PHE A 246 -19.87 17.60 8.51
CA PHE A 246 -20.08 17.72 9.95
C PHE A 246 -19.41 18.96 10.55
N ILE A 247 -18.57 19.65 9.78
CA ILE A 247 -17.85 20.82 10.25
C ILE A 247 -18.68 22.08 9.99
N LYS A 248 -18.77 22.96 10.98
CA LYS A 248 -19.29 24.32 10.78
C LYS A 248 -18.28 25.14 9.98
N ILE A 249 -18.69 25.57 8.79
CA ILE A 249 -17.87 26.37 7.88
C ILE A 249 -18.61 27.68 7.68
N ASP A 250 -18.01 28.78 8.11
CA ASP A 250 -18.54 30.14 7.96
C ASP A 250 -18.27 30.67 6.54
N ASN A 251 -18.76 29.91 5.54
CA ASN A 251 -18.76 30.32 4.15
C ASN A 251 -20.21 30.33 3.66
N PHE A 252 -20.61 31.45 3.03
CA PHE A 252 -21.96 31.66 2.52
C PHE A 252 -22.44 30.51 1.62
N TYR A 253 -21.56 29.99 0.76
CA TYR A 253 -21.90 28.99 -0.25
C TYR A 253 -21.95 27.54 0.28
N ILE A 254 -21.28 27.26 1.40
CA ILE A 254 -21.15 25.89 1.94
C ILE A 254 -21.79 25.81 3.33
N LYS A 255 -22.95 26.44 3.51
CA LYS A 255 -23.61 26.57 4.81
C LYS A 255 -24.39 25.32 5.22
N SER A 256 -25.14 24.73 4.28
CA SER A 256 -26.02 23.60 4.56
C SER A 256 -25.26 22.26 4.60
N PHE A 257 -25.79 21.28 5.34
CA PHE A 257 -25.26 19.91 5.34
C PHE A 257 -25.18 19.32 3.92
N TRP A 258 -26.21 19.56 3.09
CA TRP A 258 -26.28 19.06 1.71
C TRP A 258 -25.25 19.72 0.79
N SER A 259 -25.05 21.03 0.88
CA SER A 259 -24.01 21.74 0.11
C SER A 259 -22.60 21.30 0.52
N LYS A 260 -22.35 21.06 1.81
CA LYS A 260 -21.07 20.51 2.31
C LYS A 260 -20.83 19.09 1.80
N THR A 261 -21.87 18.26 1.79
CA THR A 261 -21.82 16.88 1.28
C THR A 261 -21.57 16.86 -0.22
N ALA A 262 -22.28 17.69 -0.98
CA ALA A 262 -22.05 17.85 -2.42
C ALA A 262 -20.61 18.30 -2.70
N PHE A 263 -20.11 19.30 -1.96
CA PHE A 263 -18.72 19.76 -2.06
C PHE A 263 -17.71 18.64 -1.78
N ALA A 264 -17.88 17.87 -0.71
CA ALA A 264 -16.99 16.78 -0.35
C ALA A 264 -16.95 15.68 -1.42
N ILE A 265 -18.11 15.30 -1.96
CA ILE A 265 -18.23 14.30 -3.03
C ILE A 265 -17.57 14.81 -4.31
N THR A 266 -17.90 16.03 -4.77
CA THR A 266 -17.33 16.63 -5.97
C THR A 266 -15.81 16.76 -5.87
N THR A 267 -15.30 17.25 -4.73
CA THR A 267 -13.85 17.37 -4.49
C THR A 267 -13.17 16.02 -4.51
N SER A 268 -13.82 14.99 -3.96
CA SER A 268 -13.27 13.63 -3.97
C SER A 268 -13.07 13.10 -5.38
N PHE A 269 -14.08 13.24 -6.25
CA PHE A 269 -13.96 12.85 -7.66
C PHE A 269 -12.85 13.62 -8.38
N VAL A 270 -12.81 14.95 -8.23
CA VAL A 270 -11.77 15.79 -8.84
C VAL A 270 -10.37 15.35 -8.40
N LEU A 271 -10.16 15.08 -7.11
CA LEU A 271 -8.88 14.61 -6.60
C LEU A 271 -8.46 13.25 -7.18
N ILE A 272 -9.39 12.30 -7.35
CA ILE A 272 -9.11 11.00 -8.00
C ILE A 272 -8.54 11.21 -9.40
N PHE A 273 -9.15 12.10 -10.19
CA PHE A 273 -8.70 12.36 -11.55
C PHE A 273 -7.39 13.13 -11.60
N ILE A 274 -7.21 14.18 -10.77
CA ILE A 274 -5.93 14.89 -10.64
C ILE A 274 -4.82 13.89 -10.30
N PHE A 275 -5.08 13.01 -9.34
CA PHE A 275 -4.14 11.98 -8.94
C PHE A 275 -3.80 11.00 -10.07
N GLY A 276 -4.80 10.56 -10.82
CA GLY A 276 -4.63 9.73 -12.01
C GLY A 276 -3.71 10.40 -13.04
N VAL A 277 -3.93 11.69 -13.32
CA VAL A 277 -3.08 12.49 -14.22
C VAL A 277 -1.65 12.57 -13.69
N LEU A 278 -1.46 12.91 -12.41
CA LEU A 278 -0.13 13.00 -11.80
C LEU A 278 0.60 11.66 -11.85
N LYS A 279 -0.09 10.56 -11.53
CA LYS A 279 0.45 9.20 -11.62
C LYS A 279 0.93 8.90 -13.04
N ASP A 280 0.11 9.23 -14.03
CA ASP A 280 0.41 8.93 -15.43
C ASP A 280 1.60 9.75 -15.96
N VAL A 281 1.70 11.02 -15.53
CA VAL A 281 2.86 11.89 -15.81
C VAL A 281 4.13 11.33 -15.16
N ILE A 282 4.06 10.92 -13.90
CA ILE A 282 5.19 10.35 -13.15
C ILE A 282 5.68 9.04 -13.79
N ILE A 283 4.81 8.22 -14.38
CA ILE A 283 5.17 6.91 -14.95
C ILE A 283 5.75 7.02 -16.39
N SER A 284 5.54 8.14 -17.10
CA SER A 284 6.21 8.54 -18.35
C SER A 284 6.51 7.41 -19.36
N ALA A 285 5.49 6.66 -19.82
CA ALA A 285 5.62 5.76 -20.99
C ALA A 285 4.85 6.31 -22.22
N PRO A 286 5.21 5.93 -23.46
CA PRO A 286 4.71 6.58 -24.69
C PRO A 286 3.18 6.55 -24.92
N GLY A 287 2.41 5.73 -24.18
CA GLY A 287 0.94 5.69 -24.23
C GLY A 287 0.21 6.53 -23.16
N LEU A 288 0.92 7.07 -22.18
CA LEU A 288 0.31 7.73 -21.01
C LEU A 288 -0.12 9.18 -21.28
N LYS A 289 0.39 9.83 -22.34
CA LYS A 289 -0.04 11.19 -22.71
C LYS A 289 -1.54 11.25 -23.06
N LYS A 290 -2.08 10.23 -23.73
CA LYS A 290 -3.52 10.16 -24.05
C LYS A 290 -4.37 10.00 -22.77
N LYS A 291 -3.91 9.17 -21.82
CA LYS A 291 -4.58 8.98 -20.52
C LYS A 291 -4.54 10.23 -19.65
N ALA A 292 -3.40 10.93 -19.61
CA ALA A 292 -3.28 12.19 -18.90
C ALA A 292 -4.23 13.26 -19.45
N ILE A 293 -4.35 13.38 -20.79
CA ILE A 293 -5.31 14.29 -21.42
C ILE A 293 -6.75 13.92 -21.06
N GLN A 294 -7.10 12.62 -21.11
CA GLN A 294 -8.43 12.15 -20.67
C GLN A 294 -8.70 12.52 -19.21
N GLY A 295 -7.72 12.31 -18.32
CA GLY A 295 -7.84 12.69 -16.91
C GLY A 295 -8.06 14.19 -16.71
N ILE A 296 -7.36 15.07 -17.46
CA ILE A 296 -7.58 16.53 -17.41
C ILE A 296 -9.00 16.87 -17.84
N VAL A 297 -9.50 16.25 -18.91
CA VAL A 297 -10.88 16.46 -19.37
C VAL A 297 -11.89 16.05 -18.29
N PHE A 298 -11.68 14.92 -17.61
CA PHE A 298 -12.53 14.51 -16.49
C PHE A 298 -12.44 15.48 -15.30
N VAL A 299 -11.26 16.02 -14.97
CA VAL A 299 -11.10 17.05 -13.93
C VAL A 299 -11.98 18.27 -14.25
N ILE A 300 -11.90 18.78 -15.48
CA ILE A 300 -12.71 19.93 -15.93
C ILE A 300 -14.20 19.60 -15.82
N HIS A 301 -14.59 18.42 -16.30
CA HIS A 301 -15.96 17.98 -16.29
C HIS A 301 -16.58 17.89 -14.89
N PHE A 302 -15.90 17.21 -13.96
CA PHE A 302 -16.39 17.10 -12.59
C PHE A 302 -16.32 18.43 -11.83
N SER A 303 -15.45 19.35 -12.25
CA SER A 303 -15.40 20.71 -11.68
C SER A 303 -16.63 21.55 -12.02
N ILE A 304 -17.46 21.16 -13.02
CA ILE A 304 -18.72 21.86 -13.35
C ILE A 304 -19.67 21.89 -12.16
N PHE A 305 -19.67 20.85 -11.31
CA PHE A 305 -20.51 20.83 -10.11
C PHE A 305 -20.20 21.96 -9.14
N TYR A 306 -18.98 22.52 -9.15
CA TYR A 306 -18.66 23.70 -8.35
C TYR A 306 -19.47 24.94 -8.77
N LEU A 307 -19.89 25.04 -10.04
CA LEU A 307 -20.74 26.15 -10.48
C LEU A 307 -22.10 26.14 -9.77
N GLY A 308 -22.64 24.95 -9.51
CA GLY A 308 -23.86 24.78 -8.72
C GLY A 308 -23.63 24.91 -7.22
N ILE A 309 -22.51 24.42 -6.70
CA ILE A 309 -22.18 24.50 -5.27
C ILE A 309 -21.94 25.96 -4.82
N PHE A 310 -21.33 26.79 -5.67
CA PHE A 310 -21.04 28.19 -5.37
C PHE A 310 -22.12 29.16 -5.90
N ASP A 311 -23.32 28.68 -6.18
CA ASP A 311 -24.46 29.47 -6.67
C ASP A 311 -24.16 30.35 -7.91
N ILE A 312 -23.17 29.97 -8.72
CA ILE A 312 -22.85 30.65 -10.00
C ILE A 312 -23.92 30.30 -11.04
N LEU A 313 -24.38 29.05 -11.02
CA LEU A 313 -25.46 28.52 -11.84
C LEU A 313 -26.48 27.84 -10.94
N SER A 314 -27.76 27.82 -11.34
CA SER A 314 -28.75 27.01 -10.63
C SER A 314 -28.39 25.53 -10.72
N VAL A 315 -28.86 24.74 -9.75
CA VAL A 315 -28.61 23.29 -9.74
C VAL A 315 -29.11 22.63 -11.03
N GLY A 316 -30.29 23.04 -11.51
CA GLY A 316 -30.87 22.54 -12.75
C GLY A 316 -30.02 22.88 -13.98
N THR A 317 -29.54 24.12 -14.10
CA THR A 317 -28.67 24.50 -15.24
C THR A 317 -27.31 23.83 -15.15
N THR A 318 -26.75 23.66 -13.94
CA THR A 318 -25.51 22.92 -13.71
C THR A 318 -25.62 21.46 -14.19
N ILE A 319 -26.73 20.78 -13.87
CA ILE A 319 -26.99 19.41 -14.34
C ILE A 319 -27.12 19.37 -15.87
N LEU A 320 -27.83 20.32 -16.48
CA LEU A 320 -27.95 20.39 -17.95
C LEU A 320 -26.60 20.62 -18.64
N VAL A 321 -25.76 21.52 -18.10
CA VAL A 321 -24.40 21.75 -18.60
C VAL A 321 -23.55 20.49 -18.44
N PHE A 322 -23.64 19.81 -17.29
CA PHE A 322 -22.95 18.55 -17.05
C PHE A 322 -23.35 17.49 -18.10
N ILE A 323 -24.64 17.23 -18.30
CA ILE A 323 -25.13 16.29 -19.33
C ILE A 323 -24.65 16.70 -20.73
N GLY A 324 -24.75 17.99 -21.08
CA GLY A 324 -24.28 18.51 -22.36
C GLY A 324 -22.80 18.22 -22.59
N THR A 325 -21.95 18.41 -21.57
CA THR A 325 -20.52 18.10 -21.68
C THR A 325 -20.23 16.60 -21.79
N ILE A 326 -21.03 15.71 -21.19
CA ILE A 326 -20.93 14.24 -21.43
C ILE A 326 -21.16 13.92 -22.89
N LEU A 327 -22.21 14.48 -23.50
CA LEU A 327 -22.54 14.25 -24.90
C LEU A 327 -21.42 14.73 -25.83
N ILE A 328 -20.90 15.94 -25.58
CA ILE A 328 -19.76 16.49 -26.33
C ILE A 328 -18.53 15.58 -26.21
N MET A 329 -18.21 15.13 -24.99
CA MET A 329 -17.10 14.20 -24.78
C MET A 329 -17.30 12.88 -25.53
N GLY A 330 -18.49 12.29 -25.44
CA GLY A 330 -18.84 11.05 -26.14
C GLY A 330 -18.58 11.16 -27.65
N LEU A 331 -19.03 12.25 -28.27
CA LEU A 331 -18.81 12.55 -29.69
C LEU A 331 -17.32 12.71 -30.04
N ILE A 332 -16.53 13.37 -29.17
CA ILE A 332 -15.08 13.54 -29.37
C ILE A 332 -14.36 12.19 -29.29
N THR A 333 -14.70 11.34 -28.32
CA THR A 333 -14.08 10.01 -28.15
C THR A 333 -14.39 9.08 -29.33
N GLN A 334 -15.64 9.04 -29.79
CA GLN A 334 -16.07 8.19 -30.91
C GLN A 334 -15.35 8.53 -32.22
N LYS A 335 -15.15 9.83 -32.50
CA LYS A 335 -14.40 10.32 -33.67
C LYS A 335 -12.90 9.99 -33.62
N SER A 336 -12.36 9.72 -32.43
CA SER A 336 -10.95 9.33 -32.26
C SER A 336 -10.70 7.84 -32.53
N GLU A 337 -11.72 7.00 -32.40
CA GLU A 337 -11.64 5.56 -32.68
C GLU A 337 -11.88 5.24 -34.15
N SER A 338 -12.73 5.99 -34.85
CA SER A 338 -12.97 5.77 -36.30
C SER A 338 -11.80 6.18 -37.21
N LYS A 339 -10.70 6.69 -36.66
CA LYS A 339 -9.46 7.04 -37.38
C LYS A 339 -8.32 6.04 -37.14
N ARG A 340 -8.56 4.99 -36.36
CA ARG A 340 -7.76 3.77 -36.32
C ARG A 340 -8.44 2.72 -37.19
#